data_AF-A0A3D2VX51-F1
#
_entry.id   AF-A0A3D2VX51-F1
#
_cell.length_a   1.000
_cell.length_b   1.000
_cell.length_c   1.000
_cell.angle_alpha   90.00
_cell.angle_beta   90.00
_cell.angle_gamma   90.00
#
_symmetry.space_group_name_H-M   'P 1'
#
loop_
_entity.id
_entity.type
_entity.pdbx_description
1 polymer ?
#
loop_
_entity_poly.entity_id
_entity_poly.type
_entity_poly.pdbx_seq_one_letter_code
_entity_poly.pdbx_strand_id
1 'polypeptide(L)'
;MSAPSERTAGPLLLDLATVTALLTALGYFTGWTYAYHYFGHFKLGLLTLEIPTEYFFVYGFWVFKTWWWLVIPYGLGIVLLAFYESRLSPRLDRLKTERPRLLKQLQILGVLLAFLLAWWLAAVSAGWYYQAQQDNGFLAYPHVRVWPNEPLPEDATLKELYGELPGGVYRLLLENKETLFLFKLPPDGKPARLPVIKLPLKEVKLLRVLP
;
A
#
# COMPACT_ATOMS: atom_id res chain seq x y z
N MET A 1 -36.73 38.48 -13.60
CA MET A 1 -36.22 37.29 -14.33
C MET A 1 -34.73 37.20 -14.10
N SER A 2 -34.32 36.29 -13.22
CA SER A 2 -32.95 36.10 -12.78
C SER A 2 -32.28 35.07 -13.69
N ALA A 3 -31.29 35.47 -14.49
CA ALA A 3 -30.49 34.53 -15.28
C ALA A 3 -29.51 33.78 -14.34
N PRO A 4 -29.40 32.44 -14.44
CA PRO A 4 -28.70 31.62 -13.46
C PRO A 4 -27.18 31.51 -13.73
N SER A 5 -26.40 31.67 -12.65
CA SER A 5 -25.20 30.95 -12.19
C SER A 5 -24.37 29.98 -13.09
N GLU A 6 -24.35 30.07 -14.43
CA GLU A 6 -23.58 29.11 -15.24
C GLU A 6 -22.06 29.39 -15.28
N ARG A 7 -21.63 30.64 -15.14
CA ARG A 7 -20.20 31.01 -15.30
C ARG A 7 -19.28 30.54 -14.16
N THR A 8 -19.83 30.24 -12.99
CA THR A 8 -19.08 29.81 -11.79
C THR A 8 -19.00 28.29 -11.62
N ALA A 9 -19.86 27.54 -12.31
CA ALA A 9 -19.91 26.07 -12.16
C ALA A 9 -18.73 25.35 -12.83
N GLY A 10 -18.29 25.82 -14.00
CA GLY A 10 -17.18 25.22 -14.75
C GLY A 10 -15.84 25.18 -13.97
N PRO A 11 -15.37 26.30 -13.40
CA PRO A 11 -14.13 26.34 -12.62
C PRO A 11 -14.19 25.44 -11.37
N LEU A 12 -15.32 25.44 -10.66
CA LEU A 12 -15.49 24.68 -9.42
C LEU A 12 -15.53 23.17 -9.67
N LEU A 13 -16.17 22.72 -10.76
CA LEU A 13 -16.19 21.31 -11.14
C LEU A 13 -14.78 20.81 -11.52
N LEU A 14 -14.01 21.62 -12.25
CA LEU A 14 -12.63 21.28 -12.63
C LEU A 14 -11.71 21.20 -11.40
N ASP A 15 -11.85 22.14 -10.47
CA ASP A 15 -11.11 22.12 -9.21
C ASP A 15 -11.47 20.88 -8.37
N LEU A 16 -12.76 20.57 -8.25
CA LEU A 16 -13.22 19.39 -7.52
C LEU A 16 -12.72 18.08 -8.17
N ALA A 17 -12.77 17.98 -9.50
CA ALA A 17 -12.24 16.84 -10.23
C ALA A 17 -10.72 16.69 -10.03
N THR A 18 -9.98 17.81 -10.05
CA THR A 18 -8.53 17.83 -9.82
C THR A 18 -8.19 17.38 -8.41
N VAL A 19 -8.88 17.90 -7.40
CA VAL A 19 -8.70 17.50 -6.00
C VAL A 19 -9.04 16.02 -5.81
N THR A 20 -10.15 15.56 -6.38
CA THR A 20 -10.56 14.15 -6.29
C THR A 20 -9.53 13.23 -6.96
N ALA A 21 -9.02 13.60 -8.13
CA ALA A 21 -7.98 12.86 -8.82
C ALA A 21 -6.67 12.81 -8.02
N LEU A 22 -6.26 13.94 -7.42
CA LEU A 22 -5.07 14.00 -6.56
C LEU A 22 -5.20 13.14 -5.31
N LEU A 23 -6.35 13.19 -4.63
CA LEU A 23 -6.60 12.36 -3.45
C LEU A 23 -6.64 10.87 -3.80
N THR A 24 -7.25 10.54 -4.93
CA THR A 24 -7.29 9.15 -5.44
C THR A 24 -5.88 8.66 -5.76
N ALA A 25 -5.08 9.47 -6.48
CA ALA A 25 -3.70 9.16 -6.81
C ALA A 25 -2.84 9.00 -5.55
N LEU A 26 -3.00 9.88 -4.56
CA LEU A 26 -2.29 9.80 -3.28
C LEU A 26 -2.65 8.54 -2.52
N GLY A 27 -3.94 8.19 -2.43
CA GLY A 27 -4.40 6.98 -1.74
C GLY A 27 -3.89 5.70 -2.41
N TYR A 28 -3.96 5.64 -3.73
CA TYR A 28 -3.40 4.55 -4.52
C TYR A 28 -1.88 4.43 -4.31
N PHE A 29 -1.15 5.54 -4.43
CA PHE A 29 0.31 5.59 -4.25
C PHE A 29 0.73 5.16 -2.84
N THR A 30 -0.01 5.58 -1.81
CA THR A 30 0.21 5.18 -0.42
C THR A 30 0.10 3.67 -0.27
N GLY A 31 -0.95 3.08 -0.80
CA GLY A 31 -1.15 1.63 -0.68
C GLY A 31 -0.23 0.79 -1.55
N TRP A 32 0.11 1.27 -2.74
CA TRP A 32 1.15 0.66 -3.57
C TRP A 32 2.50 0.65 -2.85
N THR A 33 2.88 1.77 -2.23
CA THR A 33 4.10 1.90 -1.44
C THR A 33 4.09 0.96 -0.23
N TYR A 34 2.96 0.90 0.48
CA TYR A 34 2.79 -0.02 1.61
C TYR A 34 3.01 -1.46 1.18
N ALA A 35 2.35 -1.90 0.10
CA ALA A 35 2.49 -3.24 -0.43
C ALA A 35 3.94 -3.51 -0.87
N TYR A 36 4.59 -2.55 -1.53
CA TYR A 36 5.99 -2.67 -1.96
C TYR A 36 6.93 -2.94 -0.79
N HIS A 37 6.83 -2.16 0.28
CA HIS A 37 7.67 -2.37 1.47
C HIS A 37 7.30 -3.66 2.21
N TYR A 38 6.00 -3.95 2.33
CA TYR A 38 5.52 -5.14 3.04
C TYR A 38 5.98 -6.44 2.36
N PHE A 39 5.71 -6.60 1.06
CA PHE A 39 6.12 -7.78 0.30
C PHE A 39 7.63 -7.84 0.05
N GLY A 40 8.33 -6.71 0.16
CA GLY A 40 9.80 -6.65 0.19
C GLY A 40 10.41 -7.47 1.33
N HIS A 41 9.73 -7.61 2.47
CA HIS A 41 10.16 -8.49 3.55
C HIS A 41 10.10 -9.98 3.18
N PHE A 42 9.32 -10.35 2.16
CA PHE A 42 9.21 -11.72 1.66
C PHE A 42 10.07 -11.96 0.41
N LYS A 43 11.00 -11.05 0.09
CA LYS A 43 11.81 -11.05 -1.15
C LYS A 43 10.96 -11.13 -2.44
N LEU A 44 9.72 -10.67 -2.38
CA LEU A 44 8.82 -10.65 -3.53
C LEU A 44 8.78 -9.26 -4.14
N GLY A 45 8.91 -9.21 -5.47
CA GLY A 45 8.62 -8.00 -6.23
C GLY A 45 7.13 -7.90 -6.50
N LEU A 46 6.57 -6.69 -6.43
CA LEU A 46 5.13 -6.45 -6.64
C LEU A 46 4.62 -7.02 -7.97
N LEU A 47 5.43 -6.93 -9.03
CA LEU A 47 5.12 -7.45 -10.36
C LEU A 47 4.90 -8.97 -10.37
N THR A 48 5.54 -9.70 -9.45
CA THR A 48 5.42 -11.15 -9.39
C THR A 48 4.17 -11.62 -8.66
N LEU A 49 3.54 -10.75 -7.86
CA LEU A 49 2.34 -11.11 -7.09
C LEU A 49 1.05 -10.91 -7.90
N GLU A 50 1.10 -10.12 -8.98
CA GLU A 50 -0.07 -9.77 -9.82
C GLU A 50 -1.30 -9.33 -9.00
N ILE A 51 -1.05 -8.54 -7.95
CA ILE A 51 -2.11 -8.06 -7.06
C ILE A 51 -3.05 -7.15 -7.87
N PRO A 52 -4.37 -7.39 -7.86
CA PRO A 52 -5.32 -6.51 -8.52
C PRO A 52 -5.21 -5.09 -7.98
N THR A 53 -5.30 -4.10 -8.87
CA THR A 53 -4.99 -2.70 -8.55
C THR A 53 -5.92 -2.13 -7.48
N GLU A 54 -7.12 -2.68 -7.35
CA GLU A 54 -8.13 -2.30 -6.36
C GLU A 54 -7.64 -2.54 -4.92
N TYR A 55 -6.81 -3.57 -4.70
CA TYR A 55 -6.27 -3.86 -3.37
C TYR A 55 -5.28 -2.79 -2.89
N PHE A 56 -4.67 -2.02 -3.79
CA PHE A 56 -3.83 -0.90 -3.37
C PHE A 56 -4.63 0.15 -2.59
N PHE A 57 -5.91 0.38 -2.90
CA PHE A 57 -6.73 1.27 -2.08
C PHE A 57 -6.97 0.71 -0.67
N VAL A 58 -7.11 -0.61 -0.53
CA VAL A 58 -7.27 -1.28 0.78
C VAL A 58 -6.01 -1.10 1.62
N TYR A 59 -4.83 -1.31 1.04
CA TYR A 59 -3.56 -1.06 1.72
C TYR A 59 -3.39 0.42 2.10
N GLY A 60 -3.77 1.34 1.21
CA GLY A 60 -3.75 2.78 1.50
C GLY A 60 -4.67 3.13 2.67
N PHE A 61 -5.88 2.56 2.70
CA PHE A 61 -6.82 2.73 3.79
C PHE A 61 -6.25 2.27 5.14
N TRP A 62 -5.47 1.18 5.18
CA TRP A 62 -4.83 0.73 6.42
C TRP A 62 -3.81 1.75 6.96
N VAL A 63 -3.05 2.38 6.07
CA VAL A 63 -2.12 3.47 6.44
C VAL A 63 -2.92 4.65 7.01
N PHE A 64 -3.94 5.12 6.30
CA PHE A 64 -4.75 6.24 6.80
C PHE A 64 -5.47 5.92 8.12
N LYS A 65 -5.98 4.70 8.27
CA LYS A 65 -6.59 4.22 9.52
C LYS A 65 -5.59 4.21 10.67
N THR A 66 -4.32 3.89 10.41
CA THR A 66 -3.27 3.87 11.45
C THR A 66 -2.88 5.30 11.86
N TRP A 67 -2.84 6.21 10.91
CA TRP A 67 -2.39 7.59 11.09
C TRP A 67 -3.52 8.63 11.11
N TRP A 68 -4.76 8.21 11.37
CA TRP A 68 -5.95 9.07 11.33
C TRP A 68 -5.84 10.27 12.28
N TRP A 69 -5.09 10.12 13.37
CA TRP A 69 -4.85 11.18 14.35
C TRP A 69 -4.03 12.34 13.79
N LEU A 70 -3.31 12.17 12.66
CA LEU A 70 -2.64 13.27 11.95
C LEU A 70 -3.64 14.26 11.33
N VAL A 71 -4.91 13.89 11.19
CA VAL A 71 -5.97 14.81 10.77
C VAL A 71 -6.23 15.89 11.84
N ILE A 72 -5.96 15.62 13.13
CA ILE A 72 -6.19 16.55 14.24
C ILE A 72 -5.31 17.82 14.12
N PRO A 73 -3.97 17.73 14.05
CA PRO A 73 -3.14 18.92 13.88
C PRO A 73 -3.40 19.62 12.54
N TYR A 74 -3.79 18.88 11.50
CA TYR A 74 -4.14 19.46 10.21
C TYR A 74 -5.44 20.29 10.29
N GLY A 75 -6.47 19.74 10.92
CA GLY A 75 -7.74 20.42 11.19
C GLY A 75 -7.55 21.63 12.09
N LEU A 76 -6.76 21.50 13.16
CA LEU A 76 -6.42 22.62 14.03
C LEU A 76 -5.65 23.71 13.27
N GLY A 77 -4.72 23.31 12.39
CA GLY A 77 -4.00 24.21 11.50
C GLY A 77 -4.93 24.98 10.57
N ILE A 78 -5.92 24.33 9.97
CA ILE A 78 -6.94 24.99 9.12
C ILE A 78 -7.78 25.97 9.94
N VAL A 79 -8.22 25.60 11.13
CA VAL A 79 -9.01 26.49 12.01
C VAL A 79 -8.20 27.71 12.43
N LEU A 80 -6.93 27.50 12.83
CA LEU A 80 -6.01 28.59 13.15
C LEU A 80 -5.79 29.46 11.91
N LEU A 81 -5.54 28.85 10.75
CA LEU A 81 -5.33 29.60 9.51
C LEU A 81 -6.55 30.44 9.17
N ALA A 82 -7.78 29.90 9.23
CA ALA A 82 -9.02 30.64 9.02
C ALA A 82 -9.22 31.78 10.04
N PHE A 83 -8.86 31.56 11.30
CA PHE A 83 -8.94 32.59 12.34
C PHE A 83 -7.91 33.71 12.11
N TYR A 84 -6.69 33.36 11.70
CA TYR A 84 -5.62 34.32 11.39
C TYR A 84 -5.71 34.90 9.98
N GLU A 85 -6.48 34.31 9.08
CA GLU A 85 -6.69 34.74 7.69
C GLU A 85 -7.31 36.13 7.65
N SER A 86 -8.21 36.46 8.58
CA SER A 86 -8.73 37.83 8.73
C SER A 86 -7.62 38.87 8.95
N ARG A 87 -6.51 38.50 9.62
CA ARG A 87 -5.35 39.38 9.84
C ARG A 87 -4.29 39.30 8.74
N LEU A 88 -4.19 38.17 8.04
CA LEU A 88 -3.16 37.91 7.02
C LEU A 88 -3.66 38.15 5.58
N SER A 89 -4.97 38.25 5.38
CA SER A 89 -5.67 38.52 4.11
C SER A 89 -5.01 39.61 3.28
N PRO A 90 -4.73 40.83 3.79
CA PRO A 90 -4.17 41.89 2.94
C PRO A 90 -2.75 41.58 2.46
N ARG A 91 -1.98 40.76 3.19
CA ARG A 91 -0.65 40.30 2.77
C ARG A 91 -0.73 39.14 1.78
N LEU A 92 -1.66 38.20 1.99
CA LEU A 92 -1.89 37.06 1.12
C LEU A 92 -2.45 37.48 -0.25
N ASP A 93 -3.38 38.43 -0.27
CA ASP A 93 -3.94 38.97 -1.50
C ASP A 93 -2.88 39.73 -2.29
N ARG A 94 -2.04 40.54 -1.61
CA ARG A 94 -0.89 41.20 -2.24
C ARG A 94 0.09 40.19 -2.84
N LEU A 95 0.38 39.07 -2.15
CA LEU A 95 1.23 38.00 -2.68
C LEU A 95 0.59 37.28 -3.88
N LYS A 96 -0.73 37.05 -3.85
CA LYS A 96 -1.50 36.45 -4.95
C LYS A 96 -1.44 37.30 -6.22
N THR A 97 -1.55 38.62 -6.07
CA THR A 97 -1.50 39.55 -7.20
C THR A 97 -0.08 39.79 -7.70
N GLU A 98 0.90 39.95 -6.81
CA GLU A 98 2.27 40.32 -7.19
C GLU A 98 3.12 39.13 -7.65
N ARG A 99 2.90 37.92 -7.12
CA ARG A 99 3.78 36.76 -7.36
C ARG A 99 3.04 35.45 -7.60
N PRO A 100 2.21 35.34 -8.66
CA PRO A 100 1.43 34.14 -8.96
C PRO A 100 2.31 32.91 -9.25
N ARG A 101 3.55 33.10 -9.73
CA ARG A 101 4.51 32.01 -9.96
C ARG A 101 4.98 31.36 -8.65
N LEU A 102 5.21 32.14 -7.60
CA LEU A 102 5.63 31.59 -6.31
C LEU A 102 4.55 30.72 -5.68
N LEU A 103 3.28 31.13 -5.80
CA LEU A 103 2.15 30.34 -5.30
C LEU A 103 2.03 29.00 -6.02
N LYS A 104 2.19 28.98 -7.36
CA LYS A 104 2.23 27.72 -8.12
C LYS A 104 3.39 26.83 -7.67
N GLN A 105 4.58 27.38 -7.42
CA GLN A 105 5.72 26.62 -6.92
C GLN A 105 5.47 26.06 -5.51
N LEU A 106 4.88 26.86 -4.61
CA LEU A 106 4.51 26.41 -3.27
C LEU A 106 3.45 25.31 -3.32
N GLN A 107 2.47 25.42 -4.22
CA GLN A 107 1.46 24.37 -4.43
C GLN A 107 2.11 23.07 -4.91
N ILE A 108 2.99 23.13 -5.91
CA ILE A 108 3.73 21.95 -6.41
C ILE A 108 4.58 21.34 -5.29
N LEU A 109 5.29 22.17 -4.52
CA LEU A 109 6.10 21.72 -3.39
C LEU A 109 5.23 21.07 -2.30
N GLY A 110 4.06 21.63 -2.01
CA GLY A 110 3.10 21.08 -1.06
C GLY A 110 2.58 19.72 -1.49
N VAL A 111 2.24 19.56 -2.77
CA VAL A 111 1.83 18.26 -3.34
C VAL A 111 2.98 17.26 -3.25
N LEU A 112 4.20 17.64 -3.64
CA LEU A 112 5.37 16.76 -3.54
C LEU A 112 5.63 16.31 -2.10
N LEU A 113 5.55 17.23 -1.15
CA LEU A 113 5.74 16.94 0.27
C LEU A 113 4.66 15.98 0.79
N ALA A 114 3.40 16.13 0.35
CA ALA A 114 2.33 15.21 0.70
C ALA A 114 2.61 13.79 0.20
N PHE A 115 3.11 13.63 -1.03
CA PHE A 115 3.51 12.33 -1.58
C PHE A 115 4.72 11.74 -0.84
N LEU A 116 5.73 12.54 -0.49
CA LEU A 116 6.88 12.09 0.30
C LEU A 116 6.47 11.64 1.71
N LEU A 117 5.57 12.39 2.35
CA LEU A 117 5.03 12.03 3.65
C LEU A 117 4.23 10.72 3.57
N ALA A 118 3.36 10.59 2.56
CA ALA A 118 2.61 9.37 2.32
C ALA A 118 3.53 8.16 2.07
N TRP A 119 4.60 8.34 1.30
CA TRP A 119 5.61 7.31 1.08
C TRP A 119 6.25 6.85 2.39
N TRP A 120 6.69 7.80 3.22
CA TRP A 120 7.32 7.50 4.51
C TRP A 120 6.36 6.80 5.47
N LEU A 121 5.12 7.31 5.61
CA LEU A 121 4.09 6.71 6.45
C LEU A 121 3.74 5.28 6.00
N ALA A 122 3.64 5.05 4.69
CA ALA A 122 3.37 3.73 4.15
C ALA A 122 4.52 2.74 4.45
N ALA A 123 5.76 3.17 4.26
CA ALA A 123 6.95 2.35 4.55
C ALA A 123 7.05 1.98 6.05
N VAL A 124 6.85 2.96 6.95
CA VAL A 124 6.85 2.73 8.40
C VAL A 124 5.72 1.78 8.80
N SER A 125 4.51 2.01 8.28
CA SER A 125 3.34 1.16 8.58
C SER A 125 3.55 -0.28 8.14
N ALA A 126 4.12 -0.50 6.95
CA ALA A 126 4.44 -1.83 6.44
C ALA A 126 5.45 -2.56 7.36
N GLY A 127 6.49 -1.86 7.81
CA GLY A 127 7.48 -2.40 8.74
C GLY A 127 6.86 -2.77 10.09
N TRP A 128 6.06 -1.87 10.68
CA TRP A 128 5.37 -2.13 11.95
C TRP A 128 4.41 -3.32 11.85
N TYR A 129 3.62 -3.41 10.77
CA TYR A 129 2.71 -4.51 10.57
C TYR A 129 3.45 -5.84 10.38
N TYR A 130 4.55 -5.85 9.60
CA TYR A 130 5.39 -7.04 9.45
C TYR A 130 5.99 -7.49 10.78
N GLN A 131 6.54 -6.56 11.56
CA GLN A 131 7.12 -6.87 12.87
C GLN A 131 6.05 -7.41 13.83
N ALA A 132 4.87 -6.82 13.86
CA ALA A 132 3.75 -7.32 14.66
C ALA A 132 3.32 -8.75 14.23
N GLN A 133 3.31 -9.04 12.92
CA GLN A 133 3.06 -10.40 12.43
C GLN A 133 4.17 -11.37 12.86
N GLN A 134 5.42 -10.94 12.76
CA GLN A 134 6.57 -11.74 13.17
C GLN A 134 6.59 -12.02 14.68
N ASP A 135 6.21 -11.04 15.50
CA ASP A 135 6.09 -11.18 16.95
C ASP A 135 4.98 -12.16 17.34
N ASN A 136 3.90 -12.20 16.55
CA ASN A 136 2.81 -13.15 16.69
C ASN A 136 3.03 -14.44 15.89
N GLY A 137 4.24 -14.74 15.43
CA GLY A 137 4.55 -15.99 14.72
C GLY A 137 3.76 -16.21 13.42
N PHE A 138 3.29 -15.12 12.79
CA PHE A 138 2.50 -15.10 11.56
C PHE A 138 1.16 -15.84 11.67
N LEU A 139 0.50 -15.78 12.84
CA LEU A 139 -0.80 -16.44 13.09
C LEU A 139 -1.90 -16.07 12.09
N ALA A 140 -1.86 -14.89 11.48
CA ALA A 140 -2.84 -14.47 10.47
C ALA A 140 -2.74 -15.28 9.16
N TYR A 141 -1.63 -16.00 8.95
CA TYR A 141 -1.39 -16.77 7.74
C TYR A 141 -1.67 -18.26 8.00
N PRO A 142 -2.64 -18.87 7.29
CA PRO A 142 -3.02 -20.24 7.56
C PRO A 142 -1.88 -21.21 7.19
N HIS A 143 -1.79 -22.29 7.95
CA HIS A 143 -0.87 -23.38 7.63
C HIS A 143 -1.43 -24.19 6.46
N VAL A 144 -0.56 -24.59 5.54
CA VAL A 144 -0.94 -25.37 4.37
C VAL A 144 0.04 -26.51 4.11
N ARG A 145 -0.50 -27.61 3.59
CA ARG A 145 0.26 -28.69 2.97
C ARG A 145 -0.09 -28.78 1.50
N VAL A 146 0.93 -29.06 0.68
CA VAL A 146 0.81 -29.09 -0.77
C VAL A 146 1.28 -30.43 -1.29
N TRP A 147 0.48 -31.03 -2.16
CA TRP A 147 0.86 -32.22 -2.91
C TRP A 147 1.03 -31.83 -4.37
N PRO A 148 2.22 -32.02 -4.96
CA PRO A 148 2.45 -31.72 -6.36
C PRO A 148 1.82 -32.76 -7.30
N ASN A 149 1.64 -32.37 -8.56
CA ASN A 149 1.26 -33.26 -9.65
C ASN A 149 2.45 -34.15 -10.07
N GLU A 150 2.12 -35.34 -10.58
CA GLU A 150 3.08 -36.20 -11.27
C GLU A 150 2.96 -35.99 -12.79
N PRO A 151 4.06 -36.03 -13.56
CA PRO A 151 5.44 -36.25 -13.12
C PRO A 151 6.09 -35.00 -12.52
N LEU A 152 7.03 -35.21 -11.59
CA LEU A 152 7.83 -34.14 -10.98
C LEU A 152 8.74 -33.48 -12.04
N PRO A 153 9.13 -32.20 -11.85
CA PRO A 153 10.09 -31.53 -12.71
C PRO A 153 11.41 -32.31 -12.85
N GLU A 154 12.05 -32.23 -14.02
CA GLU A 154 13.34 -32.89 -14.27
C GLU A 154 14.51 -32.25 -13.49
N ASP A 155 14.38 -30.98 -13.12
CA ASP A 155 15.37 -30.26 -12.32
C ASP A 155 15.52 -30.90 -10.93
N ALA A 156 16.74 -31.33 -10.60
CA ALA A 156 17.07 -31.99 -9.35
C ALA A 156 16.70 -31.15 -8.12
N THR A 157 16.86 -29.83 -8.19
CA THR A 157 16.57 -28.91 -7.07
C THR A 157 15.07 -28.75 -6.83
N LEU A 158 14.29 -28.66 -7.91
CA LEU A 158 12.83 -28.63 -7.83
C LEU A 158 12.27 -29.98 -7.40
N LYS A 159 12.87 -31.08 -7.87
CA LYS A 159 12.46 -32.43 -7.49
C LYS A 159 12.64 -32.68 -5.98
N GLU A 160 13.74 -32.22 -5.39
CA GLU A 160 13.96 -32.27 -3.95
C GLU A 160 12.92 -31.42 -3.21
N LEU A 161 12.73 -30.16 -3.62
CA LEU A 161 11.73 -29.26 -3.04
C LEU A 161 10.33 -29.89 -3.08
N TYR A 162 9.91 -30.43 -4.22
CA TYR A 162 8.58 -31.02 -4.41
C TYR A 162 8.41 -32.32 -3.64
N GLY A 163 9.49 -33.07 -3.40
CA GLY A 163 9.50 -34.22 -2.50
C GLY A 163 9.27 -33.84 -1.04
N GLU A 164 9.73 -32.66 -0.61
CA GLU A 164 9.54 -32.17 0.77
C GLU A 164 8.14 -31.55 1.01
N LEU A 165 7.49 -31.00 -0.02
CA LEU A 165 6.22 -30.28 0.11
C LEU A 165 5.11 -31.04 0.86
N PRO A 166 4.89 -32.36 0.65
CA PRO A 166 3.85 -33.11 1.35
C PRO A 166 4.13 -33.30 2.86
N GLY A 167 5.40 -33.34 3.25
CA GLY A 167 5.84 -33.54 4.63
C GLY A 167 6.04 -32.23 5.40
N GLY A 168 6.25 -31.12 4.70
CA GLY A 168 6.46 -29.80 5.30
C GLY A 168 5.18 -29.15 5.85
N VAL A 169 5.37 -28.21 6.77
CA VAL A 169 4.33 -27.28 7.22
C VAL A 169 4.72 -25.88 6.76
N TYR A 170 3.95 -25.34 5.83
CA TYR A 170 4.19 -24.01 5.24
C TYR A 170 3.05 -23.07 5.65
N ARG A 171 3.30 -21.77 5.57
CA ARG A 171 2.25 -20.75 5.67
C ARG A 171 1.94 -20.19 4.29
N LEU A 172 0.66 -20.05 3.99
CA LEU A 172 0.19 -19.44 2.74
C LEU A 172 0.29 -17.91 2.86
N LEU A 173 1.13 -17.29 2.04
CA LEU A 173 1.27 -15.82 2.00
C LEU A 173 0.21 -15.18 1.11
N LEU A 174 0.08 -15.70 -0.12
CA LEU A 174 -0.85 -15.22 -1.13
C LEU A 174 -1.14 -16.36 -2.12
N GLU A 175 -2.33 -16.35 -2.68
CA GLU A 175 -2.73 -17.13 -3.84
C GLU A 175 -3.14 -16.16 -4.94
N ASN A 176 -2.53 -16.28 -6.12
CA ASN A 176 -3.01 -15.60 -7.33
C ASN A 176 -3.65 -16.63 -8.28
N LYS A 177 -4.10 -16.21 -9.47
CA LYS A 177 -4.78 -17.10 -10.44
C LYS A 177 -3.94 -18.27 -10.93
N GLU A 178 -2.61 -18.15 -10.88
CA GLU A 178 -1.68 -19.11 -11.48
C GLU A 178 -0.63 -19.65 -10.49
N THR A 179 -0.43 -19.02 -9.32
CA THR A 179 0.70 -19.26 -8.43
C THR A 179 0.30 -19.19 -6.96
N LEU A 180 0.80 -20.13 -6.17
CA LEU A 180 0.79 -20.15 -4.72
C LEU A 180 2.12 -19.63 -4.16
N PHE A 181 2.05 -18.69 -3.23
CA PHE A 181 3.21 -18.14 -2.53
C PHE A 181 3.23 -18.69 -1.11
N LEU A 182 4.24 -19.50 -0.80
CA LEU A 182 4.39 -20.18 0.48
C LEU A 182 5.67 -19.75 1.17
N PHE A 183 5.69 -19.72 2.49
CA PHE A 183 6.93 -19.53 3.24
C PHE A 183 7.00 -20.50 4.41
N LYS A 184 8.23 -20.84 4.79
CA LYS A 184 8.52 -21.65 5.98
C LYS A 184 9.12 -20.74 7.04
N LEU A 185 8.63 -20.88 8.27
CA LEU A 185 9.25 -20.22 9.42
C LEU A 185 10.57 -20.92 9.74
N PRO A 186 11.70 -20.21 9.76
CA PRO A 186 12.95 -20.83 10.20
C PRO A 186 12.85 -21.21 11.68
N PRO A 187 13.47 -22.33 12.09
CA PRO A 187 13.51 -22.75 13.49
C PRO A 187 14.31 -21.75 14.35
N ASP A 188 15.30 -21.08 13.76
CA ASP A 188 16.17 -20.12 14.44
C ASP A 188 15.77 -18.68 14.16
N GLY A 189 14.95 -18.14 15.06
CA GLY A 189 14.78 -16.70 15.26
C GLY A 189 13.88 -15.97 14.25
N LYS A 190 14.02 -14.63 14.27
CA LYS A 190 13.20 -13.67 13.54
C LYS A 190 14.01 -13.11 12.35
N PRO A 191 14.00 -13.75 11.17
CA PRO A 191 14.77 -13.25 10.03
C PRO A 191 14.21 -11.90 9.55
N ALA A 192 15.09 -11.00 9.13
CA ALA A 192 14.68 -9.70 8.57
C ALA A 192 13.93 -9.83 7.23
N ARG A 193 14.19 -10.93 6.49
CA ARG A 193 13.51 -11.27 5.23
C ARG A 193 13.26 -12.78 5.14
N LEU A 194 12.05 -13.16 4.75
CA LEU A 194 11.64 -14.55 4.59
C LEU A 194 11.77 -15.00 3.13
N PRO A 195 12.37 -16.16 2.85
CA PRO A 195 12.31 -16.76 1.53
C PRO A 195 10.89 -17.26 1.24
N VAL A 196 10.42 -17.06 0.02
CA VAL A 196 9.12 -17.54 -0.46
C VAL A 196 9.34 -18.57 -1.55
N ILE A 197 8.64 -19.68 -1.42
CA ILE A 197 8.50 -20.73 -2.42
C ILE A 197 7.31 -20.34 -3.32
N LYS A 198 7.57 -20.26 -4.62
CA LYS A 198 6.57 -19.96 -5.65
C LYS A 198 6.20 -21.27 -6.34
N LEU A 199 4.93 -21.66 -6.30
CA LEU A 199 4.46 -22.90 -6.91
C LEU A 199 3.35 -22.58 -7.91
N PRO A 200 3.49 -22.92 -9.20
CA PRO A 200 2.40 -22.82 -10.15
C PRO A 200 1.23 -23.71 -9.73
N LEU A 201 0.01 -23.18 -9.70
CA LEU A 201 -1.22 -23.90 -9.35
C LEU A 201 -1.44 -25.12 -10.25
N LYS A 202 -1.01 -25.05 -11.52
CA LYS A 202 -1.06 -26.18 -12.47
C LYS A 202 -0.23 -27.39 -12.03
N GLU A 203 0.76 -27.17 -11.18
CA GLU A 203 1.66 -28.19 -10.66
C GLU A 203 1.21 -28.70 -9.27
N VAL A 204 0.13 -28.16 -8.72
CA VAL A 204 -0.43 -28.56 -7.44
C VAL A 204 -1.63 -29.48 -7.66
N LYS A 205 -1.53 -30.70 -7.15
CA LYS A 205 -2.60 -31.70 -7.16
C LYS A 205 -3.64 -31.43 -6.08
N LEU A 206 -3.16 -31.10 -4.88
CA LEU A 206 -4.01 -30.90 -3.71
C LEU A 206 -3.37 -29.84 -2.80
N LEU A 207 -4.20 -28.93 -2.31
CA LEU A 207 -3.87 -27.98 -1.26
C LEU A 207 -4.77 -28.27 -0.06
N ARG A 208 -4.19 -28.50 1.12
CA ARG A 208 -4.94 -28.65 2.37
C ARG A 208 -4.58 -27.52 3.32
N VAL A 209 -5.58 -26.72 3.68
CA VAL A 209 -5.49 -25.75 4.76
C VAL A 209 -5.63 -26.49 6.08
N LEU A 210 -4.67 -26.28 6.98
CA LEU A 210 -4.67 -26.83 8.33
C LEU A 210 -5.32 -25.82 9.30
N PRO A 211 -6.09 -26.31 10.29
CA PRO A 211 -6.69 -25.47 11.31
C PRO A 211 -5.66 -24.75 12.20
#